data_AF-A0A4Q7QVL2-F1
#
_entry.id   AF-A0A4Q7QVL2-F1
#
_cell.length_a   1.000
_cell.length_b   1.000
_cell.length_c   1.000
_cell.angle_alpha   90.00
_cell.angle_beta   90.00
_cell.angle_gamma   90.00
#
_symmetry.space_group_name_H-M   'P 1'
#
loop_
_entity.id
_entity.type
_entity.pdbx_description
1 polymer ?
#
loop_
_entity_poly.entity_id
_entity_poly.type
_entity_poly.pdbx_seq_one_letter_code
_entity_poly.pdbx_strand_id
1 'polypeptide(L)' 'MYTSQIRTKNHDRKNVNTTLSQSLYKEIKLLAKKLDRPANELIEEGMVHVLKQYKNK' A
#
# COMPACT_ATOMS: atom_id res chain seq x y z
N MET A 1 32.70 -17.76 7.32
CA MET A 1 31.33 -17.82 7.90
C MET A 1 30.39 -17.08 6.95
N TYR A 2 29.40 -17.77 6.39
CA TYR A 2 28.48 -17.17 5.42
C TYR A 2 27.33 -16.48 6.18
N THR A 3 27.34 -15.15 6.27
CA THR A 3 26.24 -14.40 6.84
C THR A 3 25.24 -14.11 5.72
N SER A 4 24.19 -14.92 5.64
CA SER A 4 23.02 -14.57 4.82
C SER A 4 22.43 -13.29 5.40
N GLN A 5 22.60 -12.17 4.68
CA GLN A 5 21.90 -10.93 4.97
C GLN A 5 20.41 -11.15 4.67
N ILE A 6 19.70 -11.81 5.59
CA ILE A 6 18.25 -11.96 5.55
C ILE A 6 17.68 -10.55 5.53
N ARG A 7 16.89 -10.22 4.48
CA ARG A 7 16.26 -8.92 4.20
C ARG A 7 16.09 -8.08 5.47
N THR A 8 16.72 -6.91 5.51
CA THR A 8 16.50 -5.90 6.56
C THR A 8 15.01 -5.67 6.71
N LYS A 9 14.44 -6.18 7.80
CA LYS A 9 13.02 -6.05 8.09
C LYS A 9 12.75 -4.61 8.49
N ASN A 10 11.99 -3.88 7.67
CA ASN A 10 11.53 -2.56 8.06
C ASN A 10 10.50 -2.73 9.20
N HIS A 11 10.85 -2.26 10.40
CA HIS A 11 10.04 -2.40 11.61
C HIS A 11 8.76 -1.55 11.57
N ASP A 12 8.70 -0.52 10.72
CA ASP A 12 7.54 0.37 10.61
C ASP A 12 6.46 -0.16 9.65
N ARG A 13 6.73 -1.27 8.93
CA ARG A 13 5.78 -1.85 7.99
C ARG A 13 5.01 -3.01 8.63
N LYS A 14 3.68 -2.87 8.69
CA LYS A 14 2.77 -3.94 9.11
C LYS A 14 2.05 -4.53 7.91
N ASN A 15 2.15 -5.85 7.72
CA ASN A 15 1.31 -6.55 6.74
C ASN A 15 -0.11 -6.67 7.29
N VAL A 16 -1.09 -6.22 6.51
CA VAL A 16 -2.51 -6.25 6.86
C VAL A 16 -3.29 -6.82 5.68
N ASN A 17 -4.23 -7.72 5.97
CA ASN A 17 -5.18 -8.23 4.99
C ASN A 17 -6.48 -7.43 5.10
N THR A 18 -7.10 -7.10 3.98
CA THR A 18 -8.36 -6.34 3.95
C THR A 18 -9.20 -6.76 2.75
N THR A 19 -10.51 -6.78 2.93
CA THR A 19 -11.48 -7.04 1.87
C THR A 19 -11.87 -5.72 1.20
N LEU A 20 -11.73 -5.65 -0.12
CA LEU A 20 -12.15 -4.51 -0.94
C LEU A 20 -13.19 -4.98 -1.95
N SER A 21 -14.04 -4.07 -2.43
CA SER A 21 -14.94 -4.40 -3.54
C SER A 21 -14.14 -4.72 -4.80
N GLN A 22 -14.65 -5.65 -5.61
CA GLN A 22 -13.95 -6.13 -6.80
C GLN A 22 -13.74 -5.02 -7.84
N SER A 23 -14.74 -4.15 -8.02
CA SER A 23 -14.67 -2.99 -8.93
C SER A 23 -13.57 -2.01 -8.50
N LEU A 24 -13.56 -1.62 -7.23
CA LEU A 24 -12.56 -0.71 -6.67
C LEU A 24 -11.14 -1.26 -6.85
N TYR A 25 -10.93 -2.52 -6.48
CA TYR A 25 -9.61 -3.13 -6.60
C TYR A 25 -9.13 -3.24 -8.06
N LYS A 26 -10.06 -3.47 -9.00
CA LYS A 26 -9.75 -3.47 -10.44
C LYS A 26 -9.30 -2.10 -10.93
N GLU A 27 -9.98 -1.04 -10.52
CA GLU A 27 -9.62 0.33 -10.87
C GLU A 27 -8.25 0.73 -10.29
N ILE A 28 -8.01 0.40 -9.01
CA ILE A 28 -6.72 0.62 -8.36
C ILE A 28 -5.60 -0.11 -9.12
N LYS A 29 -5.81 -1.37 -9.52
CA LYS A 29 -4.82 -2.13 -10.31
C LYS A 29 -4.57 -1.51 -11.69
N LEU A 30 -5.61 -1.04 -12.37
CA LEU A 30 -5.45 -0.36 -13.66
C LEU A 30 -4.64 0.92 -13.52
N LEU A 31 -4.90 1.71 -12.48
CA LEU A 31 -4.14 2.92 -12.18
C LEU A 31 -2.69 2.60 -11.82
N ALA A 32 -2.48 1.61 -10.96
CA ALA A 32 -1.16 1.11 -10.57
C ALA A 32 -0.32 0.72 -11.79
N LYS A 33 -0.92 -0.02 -12.73
CA LYS A 33 -0.29 -0.40 -14.00
C LYS A 33 0.07 0.80 -14.86
N LYS A 34 -0.79 1.82 -14.95
CA LYS A 34 -0.52 3.05 -15.70
C LYS A 34 0.65 3.85 -15.12
N LEU A 35 0.82 3.80 -13.81
CA LEU A 35 1.84 4.54 -13.08
C LEU A 35 3.15 3.75 -12.86
N ASP A 36 3.20 2.48 -13.31
CA ASP A 36 4.29 1.54 -13.03
C ASP A 36 4.62 1.42 -11.52
N ARG A 37 3.56 1.34 -10.70
CA ARG A 37 3.66 1.27 -9.24
C ARG A 37 2.88 0.09 -8.68
N PRO A 38 3.23 -0.43 -7.49
CA PRO A 38 2.44 -1.47 -6.83
C PRO A 38 1.12 -0.90 -6.30
N ALA A 39 0.03 -1.65 -6.48
CA ALA A 39 -1.30 -1.24 -6.03
C ALA A 39 -1.38 -0.90 -4.53
N ASN A 40 -0.56 -1.56 -3.70
CA ASN A 40 -0.51 -1.32 -2.26
C ASN A 40 -0.03 0.09 -1.92
N GLU A 41 0.88 0.68 -2.71
CA GLU A 41 1.32 2.07 -2.49
C GLU A 41 0.17 3.05 -2.75
N LEU A 42 -0.64 2.83 -3.79
CA LEU A 42 -1.80 3.67 -4.06
C LEU A 42 -2.88 3.54 -2.97
N ILE A 43 -3.04 2.34 -2.39
CA ILE A 43 -3.93 2.12 -1.25
C ILE A 43 -3.42 2.92 -0.05
N GLU A 44 -2.12 2.87 0.24
CA GLU A 44 -1.51 3.62 1.34
C GLU A 44 -1.67 5.15 1.15
N GLU A 45 -1.39 5.66 -0.05
CA GLU A 45 -1.61 7.07 -0.40
C GLU A 45 -3.08 7.49 -0.24
N GLY A 46 -4.01 6.66 -0.70
CA GLY A 46 -5.44 6.90 -0.52
C GLY A 46 -5.83 7.00 0.96
N MET A 47 -5.31 6.13 1.81
CA MET A 47 -5.56 6.16 3.25
C MET A 47 -4.93 7.39 3.91
N VAL A 48 -3.73 7.82 3.49
CA VAL A 48 -3.12 9.08 3.94
C VAL A 48 -4.01 10.27 3.55
N HIS A 49 -4.58 10.27 2.35
CA HIS A 49 -5.49 11.33 1.90
C HIS A 49 -6.77 11.38 2.74
N VAL A 50 -7.39 10.23 3.00
CA VAL A 50 -8.56 10.12 3.91
C VAL A 50 -8.20 10.66 5.29
N LEU A 51 -7.10 10.22 5.91
CA LEU A 51 -6.72 10.69 7.23
C LEU A 51 -6.49 12.21 7.27
N LYS A 52 -5.88 12.79 6.23
CA LYS A 52 -5.73 14.26 6.12
C LYS A 52 -7.07 14.97 6.04
N GLN A 53 -8.03 14.42 5.30
CA GLN A 53 -9.36 14.99 5.16
C GLN A 53 -10.11 15.07 6.50
N TYR A 54 -9.95 14.06 7.36
CA TYR A 54 -10.62 13.99 8.66
C TYR A 54 -9.83 14.61 9.82
N LYS A 55 -8.52 14.82 9.68
CA LYS A 55 -7.71 15.52 10.71
C LYS A 55 -7.91 17.03 10.75
N ASN A 56 -8.29 17.63 9.63
CA ASN A 56 -8.54 19.07 9.53
C ASN A 56 -10.00 19.44 9.82
N LYS A 57 -10.72 18.59 10.55
CA LYS A 57 -12.14 18.72 10.87
C LYS A 57 -12.31 18.66 12.38
#